data_AF-A0A926V468-F1
#
_entry.id   AF-A0A926V468-F1
#
_cell.length_a   1.000
_cell.length_b   1.000
_cell.length_c   1.000
_cell.angle_alpha   90.00
_cell.angle_beta   90.00
_cell.angle_gamma   90.00
#
_symmetry.space_group_name_H-M   'P 1'
#
loop_
_entity.id
_entity.type
_entity.pdbx_description
1 polymer ?
#
loop_
_entity_poly.entity_id
_entity_poly.type
_entity_poly.pdbx_seq_one_letter_code
_entity_poly.pdbx_strand_id
1 'polypeptide(L)'
;MLTTHRPTITDTTIESLQQAAEQLQAHYLNEEGHCYPLEELLQALVLWMEGTIEMMASDAVFHVIEGRDDYAFNRHAFTKAMQRLTQNHETL
;
A
#
# COMPACT_ATOMS: atom_id res chain seq x y z
N MET A 1 -6.03 6.34 -23.75
CA MET A 1 -5.08 7.00 -22.83
C MET A 1 -5.44 6.56 -21.42
N LEU A 2 -4.54 5.91 -20.69
CA LEU A 2 -4.74 5.64 -19.26
C LEU A 2 -4.58 6.96 -18.51
N THR A 3 -5.65 7.45 -17.90
CA THR A 3 -5.57 8.58 -16.96
C THR A 3 -4.85 8.09 -15.71
N THR A 4 -3.60 8.48 -15.54
CA THR A 4 -2.81 8.20 -14.33
C THR A 4 -3.36 9.09 -13.21
N HIS A 5 -4.49 8.68 -12.61
CA HIS A 5 -4.94 9.32 -11.38
C HIS A 5 -3.99 8.86 -10.28
N ARG A 6 -2.94 9.65 -10.04
CA ARG A 6 -2.04 9.40 -8.93
C ARG A 6 -2.88 9.52 -7.65
N PRO A 7 -2.92 8.51 -6.77
CA PRO A 7 -3.62 8.64 -5.51
C PRO A 7 -3.00 9.81 -4.75
N THR A 8 -3.83 10.79 -4.39
CA THR A 8 -3.41 11.91 -3.57
C THR A 8 -3.26 11.40 -2.14
N ILE A 9 -2.10 11.63 -1.52
CA ILE A 9 -1.92 11.38 -0.09
C ILE A 9 -2.95 12.23 0.64
N THR A 10 -3.79 11.59 1.44
CA THR A 10 -4.84 12.30 2.21
C THR A 10 -4.25 12.88 3.48
N ASP A 11 -4.87 13.94 4.01
CA ASP A 11 -4.48 14.51 5.31
C ASP A 11 -4.50 13.44 6.41
N THR A 12 -5.49 12.53 6.37
CA THR A 12 -5.58 11.37 7.27
C THR A 12 -4.38 10.43 7.17
N THR A 13 -3.84 10.24 5.96
CA THR A 13 -2.63 9.43 5.76
C THR A 13 -1.41 10.10 6.41
N ILE A 14 -1.28 11.42 6.25
CA ILE A 14 -0.19 12.20 6.85
C ILE A 14 -0.27 12.13 8.38
N GLU A 15 -1.44 12.36 8.96
CA GLU A 15 -1.69 12.27 10.40
C GLU A 15 -1.35 10.87 10.94
N SER A 16 -1.76 9.82 10.22
CA SER A 16 -1.48 8.44 10.63
C SER A 16 0.03 8.14 10.64
N LEU A 17 0.79 8.68 9.68
CA LEU A 17 2.24 8.52 9.62
C LEU A 17 2.94 9.27 10.74
N GLN A 18 2.47 10.48 11.06
CA GLN A 18 3.00 11.25 12.19
C GLN A 18 2.79 10.51 13.50
N GLN A 19 1.58 10.00 13.75
CA GLN A 19 1.29 9.19 14.93
C GLN A 19 2.16 7.93 15.00
N ALA A 20 2.39 7.26 13.87
CA ALA A 20 3.27 6.09 13.82
C ALA A 20 4.74 6.46 14.13
N ALA A 21 5.24 7.57 13.59
CA ALA A 21 6.60 8.05 13.86
C ALA A 21 6.79 8.42 15.34
N GLU A 22 5.80 9.07 15.96
CA GLU A 22 5.81 9.38 17.40
C GLU A 22 5.83 8.11 18.26
N GLN A 23 5.04 7.10 17.90
CA GLN A 23 5.03 5.81 18.60
C GLN A 23 6.36 5.07 18.46
N LEU A 24 6.96 5.08 17.26
CA LEU A 24 8.29 4.51 17.04
C LEU A 24 9.36 5.23 17.86
N GLN A 25 9.30 6.57 17.91
CA GLN A 25 10.23 7.35 18.73
C GLN A 25 10.09 7.00 20.21
N ALA A 26 8.86 6.91 20.72
CA ALA A 26 8.63 6.49 22.10
C ALA A 26 9.18 5.07 22.37
N HIS A 27 8.99 4.15 21.43
CA HIS A 27 9.53 2.79 21.54
C HIS A 27 11.06 2.76 21.59
N TYR A 28 11.74 3.36 20.61
CA TYR A 28 13.21 3.37 20.57
C TYR A 28 13.84 4.08 21.77
N LEU A 29 13.18 5.13 22.27
CA LEU A 29 13.65 5.82 23.46
C LEU A 29 13.54 4.94 24.71
N ASN A 30 12.45 4.18 24.85
CA ASN A 30 12.18 3.38 26.04
C ASN A 30 12.95 2.05 26.05
N GLU A 31 13.03 1.37 24.90
CA GLU A 31 13.63 0.03 24.82
C GLU A 31 15.14 0.08 24.53
N GLU A 32 15.58 1.06 23.74
CA GLU A 32 16.96 1.11 23.22
C GLU A 32 17.73 2.36 23.67
N GLY A 33 17.07 3.33 24.30
CA GLY A 33 17.68 4.60 24.72
C GLY A 33 18.04 5.51 23.56
N HIS A 34 17.48 5.28 22.36
CA HIS A 34 17.78 6.02 21.15
C HIS A 34 16.73 7.09 20.85
N CYS A 35 17.21 8.28 20.49
CA CYS A 35 16.36 9.41 20.07
C CYS A 35 16.64 9.74 18.61
N TYR A 36 15.66 9.44 17.75
CA TYR A 36 15.69 9.73 16.33
C TYR A 36 14.86 10.99 16.03
N PRO A 37 15.26 11.80 15.05
CA PRO A 37 14.41 12.87 14.54
C PRO A 37 13.11 12.30 13.96
N LEU A 38 11.96 12.88 14.32
CA LEU A 38 10.65 12.46 13.78
C LEU A 38 10.61 12.50 12.24
N GLU A 39 11.30 13.46 11.63
CA GLU A 39 11.40 13.57 10.17
C GLU A 39 12.07 12.34 9.54
N GLU A 40 13.12 11.79 10.17
CA GLU A 40 13.80 10.59 9.69
C GLU A 40 12.92 9.35 9.83
N LEU A 41 12.19 9.23 10.95
CA LEU A 41 11.24 8.14 11.16
C LEU A 41 10.08 8.20 10.15
N LEU A 42 9.56 9.40 9.89
CA LEU A 42 8.56 9.63 8.84
C LEU A 42 9.09 9.22 7.47
N GLN A 43 10.29 9.64 7.11
CA GLN A 43 10.92 9.28 5.83
C GLN A 43 11.10 7.76 5.71
N ALA A 44 11.52 7.09 6.79
CA ALA A 44 11.67 5.64 6.82
C ALA A 44 10.32 4.93 6.64
N LEU A 45 9.26 5.39 7.30
CA LEU A 45 7.90 4.86 7.15
C LEU A 45 7.39 5.00 5.71
N VAL A 46 7.62 6.16 5.08
CA VAL A 46 7.24 6.40 3.68
C VAL A 46 7.93 5.41 2.76
N LEU A 47 9.26 5.29 2.86
CA LEU A 47 10.05 4.36 2.03
C LEU A 47 9.62 2.91 2.24
N TRP A 48 9.31 2.52 3.48
CA TRP A 48 8.83 1.17 3.79
C TRP A 48 7.47 0.88 3.15
N MET A 49 6.53 1.84 3.18
CA MET A 49 5.24 1.70 2.52
C MET A 49 5.38 1.64 0.99
N GLU A 50 6.22 2.49 0.41
CA GLU A 50 6.48 2.48 -1.05
C GLU A 50 6.98 1.10 -1.49
N GLY A 51 8.00 0.56 -0.82
CA GLY A 51 8.52 -0.78 -1.12
C GLY A 51 7.48 -1.88 -0.90
N THR A 52 6.63 -1.76 0.12
CA THR A 52 5.53 -2.71 0.37
C THR A 52 4.50 -2.69 -0.76
N ILE A 53 4.10 -1.50 -1.22
CA ILE A 53 3.15 -1.34 -2.33
C ILE A 53 3.76 -1.88 -3.63
N GLU A 54 5.02 -1.60 -3.91
CA GLU A 54 5.72 -2.12 -5.10
C GLU A 54 5.76 -3.65 -5.10
N MET A 55 6.09 -4.26 -3.95
CA MET A 55 6.08 -5.71 -3.80
C MET A 55 4.68 -6.29 -4.00
N MET A 56 3.66 -5.70 -3.38
CA MET A 56 2.27 -6.13 -3.55
C MET A 56 1.78 -5.98 -5.00
N ALA A 57 2.19 -4.93 -5.70
CA ALA A 57 1.86 -4.72 -7.10
C ALA A 57 2.54 -5.77 -7.98
N SER A 58 3.81 -6.07 -7.73
CA SER A 58 4.55 -7.13 -8.44
C SER A 58 3.91 -8.50 -8.23
N ASP A 59 3.55 -8.82 -6.99
CA ASP A 59 2.87 -10.06 -6.62
C ASP A 59 1.50 -10.18 -7.29
N ALA A 60 0.72 -9.10 -7.28
CA ALA A 60 -0.57 -9.05 -7.97
C ALA A 60 -0.43 -9.29 -9.48
N VAL A 61 0.57 -8.68 -10.13
CA VAL A 61 0.84 -8.89 -11.57
C VAL A 61 1.21 -10.34 -11.83
N PHE A 62 2.13 -10.92 -11.04
CA PHE A 62 2.51 -12.31 -11.17
C PHE A 62 1.30 -13.24 -11.05
N HIS A 63 0.46 -13.05 -10.04
CA HIS A 63 -0.71 -13.91 -9.81
C HIS A 63 -1.86 -13.73 -10.79
N VAL A 64 -1.96 -12.56 -11.45
CA VAL A 64 -2.96 -12.29 -12.48
C VAL A 64 -2.52 -12.83 -13.84
N ILE A 65 -1.23 -12.78 -14.18
CA ILE A 65 -0.71 -13.15 -15.50
C ILE A 65 -0.20 -14.60 -15.54
N GLU A 66 0.58 -15.01 -14.55
CA GLU A 66 1.38 -16.25 -14.57
C GLU A 66 0.98 -17.26 -13.49
N GLY A 67 0.37 -16.80 -12.39
CA GLY A 67 0.11 -17.62 -11.21
C GLY A 67 -0.97 -18.69 -11.43
N ARG A 68 -0.82 -19.82 -10.72
CA ARG A 68 -1.88 -20.80 -10.55
C ARG A 68 -2.98 -20.23 -9.64
N ASP A 69 -4.24 -20.55 -9.97
CA ASP A 69 -5.45 -19.98 -9.34
C ASP A 69 -5.54 -20.22 -7.82
N ASP A 70 -4.79 -21.17 -7.27
CA ASP A 70 -4.81 -21.63 -5.88
C ASP A 70 -3.90 -20.81 -4.92
N TYR A 71 -2.98 -20.00 -5.44
CA TYR A 71 -1.97 -19.30 -4.60
C TYR A 71 -2.19 -17.80 -4.43
N ALA A 72 -3.19 -17.22 -5.08
CA ALA A 72 -3.39 -15.78 -5.10
C ALA A 72 -4.41 -15.33 -4.03
N PHE A 73 -3.92 -14.75 -2.92
CA PHE A 73 -4.72 -14.36 -1.74
C PHE A 73 -5.98 -13.54 -2.06
N ASN A 74 -5.94 -12.67 -3.07
CA ASN A 74 -7.03 -11.74 -3.40
C ASN A 74 -7.71 -12.02 -4.75
N ARG A 75 -7.44 -13.16 -5.41
CA ARG A 75 -7.91 -13.44 -6.78
C ARG A 75 -9.42 -13.36 -6.94
N HIS A 76 -10.19 -13.89 -5.99
CA HIS A 76 -11.65 -13.85 -6.04
C HIS A 76 -12.19 -12.41 -6.04
N ALA A 77 -11.61 -11.55 -5.20
CA ALA A 77 -11.98 -10.13 -5.15
C ALA A 77 -11.62 -9.43 -6.47
N PHE A 78 -10.43 -9.71 -7.01
CA PHE A 78 -9.98 -9.20 -8.31
C PHE A 78 -10.92 -9.63 -9.46
N THR A 79 -11.23 -10.92 -9.58
CA THR A 79 -12.13 -11.43 -10.62
C THR A 79 -13.54 -10.84 -10.51
N LYS A 80 -14.09 -10.70 -9.30
CA LYS A 80 -15.38 -10.02 -9.10
C LYS A 80 -15.35 -8.56 -9.52
N ALA A 81 -14.27 -7.84 -9.22
CA ALA A 81 -14.11 -6.45 -9.65
C ALA A 81 -14.02 -6.35 -11.18
N MET A 82 -13.25 -7.24 -11.82
CA MET A 82 -13.15 -7.32 -13.28
C MET A 82 -14.50 -7.58 -13.95
N GLN A 83 -15.28 -8.54 -13.46
CA GLN A 83 -16.62 -8.83 -13.99
C GLN A 83 -17.56 -7.62 -13.96
N ARG A 84 -17.53 -6.84 -12.87
CA ARG A 84 -18.32 -5.60 -12.76
C ARG A 84 -17.91 -4.55 -13.79
N LEU A 85 -16.61 -4.41 -14.06
CA LEU A 85 -16.10 -3.49 -15.08
C LEU A 85 -16.55 -3.92 -16.48
N THR A 86 -16.54 -5.22 -16.77
CA THR A 86 -16.99 -5.74 -18.09
C THR A 86 -18.49 -5.57 -18.28
N GLN A 87 -19.32 -5.84 -17.26
CA GLN A 87 -20.78 -5.66 -17.31
C GLN A 87 -21.21 -4.21 -17.54
N ASN A 88 -20.45 -3.24 -17.04
CA ASN A 88 -20.71 -1.81 -17.25
C ASN A 88 -20.33 -1.32 -18.66
N HIS A 89 -19.64 -2.14 -19.46
CA HIS A 89 -19.29 -1.83 -20.85
C HIS A 89 -20.23 -2.47 -21.87
N GLU A 90 -21.10 -3.39 -21.47
CA GLU A 90 -22.09 -4.04 -22.36
C GLU A 90 -23.43 -3.28 -22.41
N THR A 91 -23.60 -2.21 -21.64
CA THR A 91 -24.81 -1.38 -21.56
C THR A 91 -24.73 -0.02 -22.26
N LEU A 92 -23.74 0.20 -23.13
CA LEU A 92 -23.60 1.39 -23.98
C LEU A 92 -23.74 1.05 -25.47
#